data_AF-A0A2V2EAG5-F1
#
_entry.id   AF-A0A2V2EAG5-F1
#
_cell.length_a   1.000
_cell.length_b   1.000
_cell.length_c   1.000
_cell.angle_alpha   90.00
_cell.angle_beta   90.00
_cell.angle_gamma   90.00
#
_symmetry.space_group_name_H-M   'P 1'
#
loop_
_entity.id
_entity.type
_entity.pdbx_description
1 polymer ?
#
loop_
_entity_poly.entity_id
_entity_poly.type
_entity_poly.pdbx_seq_one_letter_code
_entity_poly.pdbx_strand_id
1 'polypeptide(L)'
;MKKIITYIFLIFILLSLSSCSQKSTVKESTETNAEQKTQEDIINITEKLYVTYINEIYTNTSDYVGKTIKIEGMFTYEEAKNQKYYYVYRTGPGCCGNDGSMCGFEFTYDKGYPNKNDWIEVIGKLRTYDEGGYTYLTLDAESVTVKQEHGAETVYN
;
A
#
# COMPACT_ATOMS: atom_id res chain seq x y z
N MET A 1 12.10 -7.42 -54.53
CA MET A 1 12.59 -8.64 -53.83
C MET A 1 11.39 -9.28 -53.13
N LYS A 2 10.52 -10.06 -53.82
CA LYS A 2 10.36 -11.54 -53.72
C LYS A 2 10.71 -12.09 -52.33
N LYS A 3 9.80 -12.69 -51.55
CA LYS A 3 9.09 -14.00 -51.72
C LYS A 3 7.68 -13.85 -51.07
N ILE A 4 6.50 -14.04 -51.68
CA ILE A 4 5.78 -15.16 -52.35
C ILE A 4 5.68 -16.47 -51.53
N ILE A 5 4.44 -17.03 -51.48
CA ILE A 5 4.02 -18.46 -51.36
C ILE A 5 3.77 -18.96 -49.90
N THR A 6 2.64 -19.53 -49.46
CA THR A 6 1.38 -19.99 -50.12
C THR A 6 0.29 -20.33 -49.08
N TYR A 7 -0.96 -20.03 -49.44
CA TYR A 7 -2.22 -20.51 -48.84
C TYR A 7 -2.41 -22.02 -49.05
N ILE A 8 -2.92 -22.76 -48.05
CA ILE A 8 -3.84 -23.89 -48.33
C ILE A 8 -5.05 -23.78 -47.41
N PHE A 9 -6.13 -23.37 -48.05
CA PHE A 9 -7.53 -23.53 -47.67
C PHE A 9 -7.92 -24.98 -47.99
N LEU A 10 -8.70 -25.67 -47.14
CA LEU A 10 -9.85 -26.54 -47.48
C LEU A 10 -10.15 -27.64 -46.44
N ILE A 11 -11.41 -27.60 -45.98
CA ILE A 11 -12.34 -28.73 -45.76
C ILE A 11 -12.15 -29.56 -44.47
N PHE A 12 -13.02 -29.37 -43.46
CA PHE A 12 -14.29 -30.09 -43.24
C PHE A 12 -14.10 -31.60 -43.01
N ILE A 13 -14.31 -32.06 -41.77
CA ILE A 13 -14.98 -33.32 -41.42
C ILE A 13 -15.42 -33.20 -39.95
N LEU A 14 -16.74 -33.17 -39.73
CA LEU A 14 -17.35 -33.55 -38.47
C LEU A 14 -17.10 -35.03 -38.24
N LEU A 15 -16.78 -35.42 -37.01
CA LEU A 15 -17.24 -36.67 -36.41
C LEU A 15 -17.37 -36.45 -34.90
N SER A 16 -18.63 -36.43 -34.47
CA SER A 16 -19.05 -36.77 -33.12
C SER A 16 -18.49 -38.13 -32.72
N LEU A 17 -18.25 -38.33 -31.42
CA LEU A 17 -18.70 -39.48 -30.65
C LEU A 17 -18.34 -39.28 -29.16
N SER A 18 -19.32 -39.62 -28.33
CA SER A 18 -19.42 -39.48 -26.87
C SER A 18 -18.26 -40.07 -26.06
N SER A 19 -17.94 -39.44 -24.92
CA SER A 19 -17.98 -40.11 -23.61
C SER A 19 -17.76 -39.14 -22.44
N CYS A 20 -18.67 -39.15 -21.46
CA CYS A 20 -18.51 -38.54 -20.14
C CYS A 20 -17.74 -39.47 -19.20
N SER A 21 -16.88 -38.93 -18.33
CA SER A 21 -16.83 -39.33 -16.92
C SER A 21 -15.96 -38.41 -16.06
N GLN A 22 -16.57 -37.83 -15.02
CA GLN A 22 -15.89 -37.29 -13.85
C GLN A 22 -15.20 -38.42 -13.08
N LYS A 23 -13.97 -38.17 -12.61
CA LYS A 23 -13.57 -38.60 -11.26
C LYS A 23 -12.42 -37.75 -10.74
N SER A 24 -12.73 -36.85 -9.81
CA SER A 24 -11.75 -36.33 -8.86
C SER A 24 -11.30 -37.46 -7.95
N THR A 25 -10.00 -37.61 -7.68
CA THR A 25 -9.53 -38.20 -6.41
C THR A 25 -8.16 -37.62 -6.06
N VAL A 26 -8.13 -37.03 -4.87
CA VAL A 26 -7.02 -36.49 -4.10
C VAL A 26 -6.01 -37.59 -3.71
N LYS A 27 -4.72 -37.25 -3.66
CA LYS A 27 -3.75 -37.79 -2.69
C LYS A 27 -2.72 -36.72 -2.30
N GLU A 28 -3.00 -36.11 -1.15
CA GLU A 28 -2.09 -35.71 -0.06
C GLU A 28 -1.15 -36.90 0.30
N SER A 29 0.11 -36.80 0.72
CA SER A 29 0.92 -35.85 1.51
C SER A 29 2.43 -36.12 1.19
N THR A 30 3.48 -35.43 1.61
CA THR A 30 3.72 -34.57 2.78
C THR A 30 5.04 -33.79 2.58
N GLU A 31 5.03 -32.51 2.97
CA GLU A 31 6.08 -31.75 3.68
C GLU A 31 7.46 -31.47 3.05
N THR A 32 7.65 -30.20 2.66
CA THR A 32 8.66 -29.37 3.35
C THR A 32 8.05 -28.00 3.61
N ASN A 33 7.92 -27.71 4.90
CA ASN A 33 7.35 -26.49 5.48
C ASN A 33 8.26 -25.29 5.17
N ALA A 34 7.78 -24.40 4.30
CA ALA A 34 8.29 -23.05 4.16
C ALA A 34 7.09 -22.12 4.38
N GLU A 35 7.22 -21.29 5.42
CA GLU A 35 6.26 -20.33 5.94
C GLU A 35 5.38 -19.71 4.85
N GLN A 36 4.12 -20.10 4.80
CA GLN A 36 3.10 -19.26 4.19
C GLN A 36 2.87 -18.06 5.10
N LYS A 37 3.67 -17.01 4.91
CA LYS A 37 3.27 -15.66 5.32
C LYS A 37 1.96 -15.40 4.58
N THR A 38 0.84 -15.47 5.31
CA THR A 38 -0.45 -14.94 4.84
C THR A 38 -0.16 -13.55 4.30
N GLN A 39 -0.49 -13.31 3.03
CA GLN A 39 -0.40 -11.98 2.44
C GLN A 39 -1.38 -11.10 3.24
N GLU A 40 -0.88 -10.44 4.30
CA GLU A 40 -1.65 -9.44 5.03
C GLU A 40 -2.11 -8.41 3.99
N ASP A 41 -3.42 -8.19 3.87
CA ASP A 41 -3.97 -7.22 2.93
C ASP A 41 -3.41 -5.83 3.26
N ILE A 42 -2.54 -5.34 2.38
CA ILE A 42 -1.95 -4.00 2.48
C ILE A 42 -3.00 -2.99 2.01
N ILE A 43 -3.35 -2.05 2.88
CA ILE A 43 -4.15 -0.88 2.51
C ILE A 43 -3.23 0.07 1.76
N ASN A 44 -3.41 0.14 0.43
CA ASN A 44 -2.65 1.03 -0.43
C ASN A 44 -3.36 2.39 -0.57
N ILE A 45 -2.85 3.42 0.12
CA ILE A 45 -3.36 4.78 0.05
C ILE A 45 -2.85 5.44 -1.24
N THR A 46 -3.65 5.31 -2.29
CA THR A 46 -3.38 5.93 -3.59
C THR A 46 -3.76 7.40 -3.61
N GLU A 47 -3.16 8.16 -4.52
CA GLU A 47 -3.43 9.59 -4.72
C GLU A 47 -4.92 9.94 -4.82
N LYS A 48 -5.69 9.16 -5.60
CA LYS A 48 -7.13 9.41 -5.83
C LYS A 48 -7.96 9.31 -4.55
N LEU A 49 -7.54 8.48 -3.60
CA LEU A 49 -8.28 8.19 -2.36
C LEU A 49 -7.49 8.64 -1.13
N TYR A 50 -6.49 9.51 -1.31
CA TYR A 50 -5.52 9.83 -0.27
C TYR A 50 -6.20 10.42 0.97
N VAL A 51 -6.94 11.51 0.77
CA VAL A 51 -7.62 12.20 1.87
C VAL A 51 -8.77 11.34 2.43
N THR A 52 -9.50 10.64 1.55
CA THR A 52 -10.58 9.72 1.97
C THR A 52 -10.08 8.66 2.93
N TYR A 53 -9.00 7.94 2.59
CA TYR A 53 -8.48 6.88 3.46
C TYR A 53 -7.88 7.42 4.75
N ILE A 54 -7.16 8.56 4.71
CA ILE A 54 -6.65 9.16 5.94
C ILE A 54 -7.81 9.51 6.86
N ASN A 55 -8.84 10.22 6.37
CA ASN A 55 -10.00 10.56 7.17
C ASN A 55 -10.72 9.33 7.73
N GLU A 56 -10.90 8.30 6.91
CA GLU A 56 -11.52 7.04 7.32
C GLU A 56 -10.73 6.36 8.44
N ILE A 57 -9.40 6.29 8.31
CA ILE A 57 -8.51 5.67 9.31
C ILE A 57 -8.54 6.46 10.62
N TYR A 58 -8.44 7.79 10.57
CA TYR A 58 -8.49 8.61 11.78
C TYR A 58 -9.88 8.53 12.46
N THR A 59 -10.96 8.54 11.67
CA THR A 59 -12.34 8.47 12.19
C THR A 59 -12.67 7.11 12.81
N ASN A 60 -12.25 6.03 12.15
CA ASN A 60 -12.58 4.65 12.52
C ASN A 60 -11.35 3.88 12.98
N THR A 61 -10.47 4.54 13.74
CA THR A 61 -9.14 4.03 14.15
C THR A 61 -9.15 2.58 14.62
N SER A 62 -10.12 2.19 15.46
CA SER A 62 -10.23 0.82 16.01
C SER A 62 -10.25 -0.27 14.94
N ASP A 63 -10.80 0.04 13.77
CA ASP A 63 -11.02 -0.93 12.69
C ASP A 63 -9.76 -1.12 11.85
N TYR A 64 -8.79 -0.20 11.96
CA TYR A 64 -7.58 -0.15 11.15
C TYR A 64 -6.30 -0.45 11.94
N VAL A 65 -6.30 -0.29 13.26
CA VAL A 65 -5.14 -0.63 14.09
C VAL A 65 -4.74 -2.10 13.88
N GLY A 66 -3.46 -2.33 13.62
CA GLY A 66 -2.93 -3.65 13.28
C GLY A 66 -3.04 -4.03 11.80
N LYS A 67 -3.57 -3.18 10.92
CA LYS A 67 -3.45 -3.36 9.47
C LYS A 67 -2.16 -2.74 8.95
N THR A 68 -1.68 -3.24 7.82
CA THR A 68 -0.50 -2.71 7.13
C THR A 68 -0.93 -1.67 6.12
N ILE A 69 -0.37 -0.47 6.23
CA ILE A 69 -0.63 0.67 5.37
C ILE A 69 0.57 0.90 4.47
N LYS A 70 0.31 1.13 3.19
CA LYS A 70 1.27 1.69 2.23
C LYS A 70 0.83 3.11 1.87
N ILE A 71 1.71 4.08 2.04
CA ILE A 71 1.45 5.50 1.77
C ILE A 71 2.67 6.18 1.16
N GLU A 72 2.43 7.14 0.27
CA GLU A 72 3.48 7.99 -0.28
C GLU A 72 3.26 9.48 0.04
N GLY A 73 4.34 10.19 0.33
CA GLY A 73 4.31 11.63 0.57
C GLY A 73 5.68 12.21 0.86
N MET A 74 5.70 13.49 1.18
CA MET A 74 6.89 14.21 1.64
C MET A 74 7.29 13.74 3.04
N PHE A 75 8.59 13.65 3.27
CA PHE A 75 9.17 13.41 4.57
C PHE A 75 9.48 14.72 5.31
N THR A 76 9.05 14.80 6.56
CA THR A 76 9.52 15.83 7.50
C THR A 76 9.64 15.26 8.91
N TYR A 77 10.17 16.07 9.82
CA TYR A 77 10.12 15.81 11.25
C TYR A 77 9.91 17.10 12.03
N GLU A 78 9.33 16.95 13.21
CA GLU A 78 9.21 18.00 14.21
C GLU A 78 10.00 17.62 15.47
N GLU A 79 10.52 18.62 16.18
CA GLU A 79 11.25 18.43 17.43
C GLU A 79 10.43 19.01 18.58
N ALA A 80 10.08 18.17 19.56
CA ALA A 80 9.40 18.60 20.77
C ALA A 80 9.90 17.79 21.97
N LYS A 81 10.07 18.43 23.13
CA LYS A 81 10.51 17.80 24.39
C LYS A 81 11.77 16.92 24.23
N ASN A 82 12.75 17.37 23.42
CA ASN A 82 13.97 16.64 23.09
C ASN A 82 13.75 15.30 22.34
N GLN A 83 12.62 15.15 21.67
CA GLN A 83 12.29 14.01 20.82
C GLN A 83 11.95 14.47 19.41
N LYS A 84 12.19 13.60 18.42
CA LYS A 84 11.82 13.83 17.03
C LYS A 84 10.61 12.97 16.68
N TYR A 85 9.63 13.60 16.05
CA TYR A 85 8.45 12.96 15.50
C TYR A 85 8.53 13.07 13.98
N TYR A 86 8.35 11.95 13.28
CA TYR A 86 8.66 11.82 11.86
C TYR A 86 7.40 11.55 11.08
N TYR A 87 7.24 12.20 9.93
CA TYR A 87 5.98 12.21 9.20
C TYR A 87 6.17 11.92 7.72
N VAL A 88 5.24 11.14 7.18
CA VAL A 88 4.97 11.04 5.75
C VAL A 88 3.64 11.73 5.48
N TYR A 89 3.66 12.75 4.63
CA TYR A 89 2.47 13.59 4.44
C TYR A 89 2.39 14.18 3.04
N ARG A 90 1.18 14.60 2.68
CA ARG A 90 0.92 15.55 1.59
C ARG A 90 0.23 16.78 2.18
N THR A 91 0.26 17.88 1.45
CA THR A 91 -0.44 19.11 1.82
C THR A 91 -1.94 18.90 1.61
N GLY A 92 -2.70 18.84 2.70
CA GLY A 92 -4.13 18.58 2.68
C GLY A 92 -5.00 19.84 2.62
N PRO A 93 -6.31 19.66 2.45
CA PRO A 93 -7.28 20.74 2.30
C PRO A 93 -7.63 21.45 3.61
N GLY A 94 -6.95 21.15 4.73
CA GLY A 94 -7.13 21.84 6.01
C GLY A 94 -8.50 21.74 6.66
N CYS A 95 -8.64 22.39 7.83
CA CYS A 95 -9.95 22.56 8.47
C CYS A 95 -10.72 23.75 7.87
N CYS A 96 -10.01 24.71 7.26
CA CYS A 96 -10.56 25.98 6.77
C CYS A 96 -10.21 26.25 5.30
N GLY A 97 -10.20 25.22 4.45
CA GLY A 97 -9.62 25.29 3.10
C GLY A 97 -8.10 25.03 3.14
N ASN A 98 -7.41 25.18 2.01
CA ASN A 98 -5.99 24.80 1.80
C ASN A 98 -5.00 25.61 2.67
N ASP A 99 -5.10 25.44 3.99
CA ASP A 99 -4.32 26.09 5.06
C ASP A 99 -2.93 25.47 5.21
N GLY A 100 -2.61 24.46 4.39
CA GLY A 100 -1.31 23.80 4.39
C GLY A 100 -1.21 22.65 5.39
N SER A 101 -2.32 22.17 5.95
CA SER A 101 -2.33 21.09 6.94
C SER A 101 -1.61 19.83 6.44
N MET A 102 -0.80 19.22 7.31
CA MET A 102 -0.16 17.94 7.04
C MET A 102 -1.22 16.84 7.05
N CYS A 103 -1.52 16.28 5.87
CA CYS A 103 -2.40 15.14 5.71
C CYS A 103 -1.52 13.91 5.55
N GLY A 104 -1.45 13.07 6.58
CA GLY A 104 -0.54 11.94 6.59
C GLY A 104 -0.49 11.23 7.94
N PHE A 105 0.61 10.53 8.19
CA PHE A 105 0.84 9.81 9.45
C PHE A 105 2.21 10.13 10.03
N GLU A 106 2.29 10.08 11.35
CA GLU A 106 3.57 9.84 12.02
C GLU A 106 4.06 8.43 11.70
N PHE A 107 5.37 8.21 11.68
CA PHE A 107 5.94 6.88 11.60
C PHE A 107 7.23 6.73 12.42
N THR A 108 7.51 5.51 12.85
CA THR A 108 8.74 5.12 13.53
C THR A 108 9.53 4.15 12.64
N TYR A 109 10.86 4.27 12.64
CA TYR A 109 11.71 3.42 11.79
C TYR A 109 13.11 3.25 12.40
N ASP A 110 13.58 2.01 12.49
CA ASP A 110 14.83 1.65 13.16
C ASP A 110 16.06 1.65 12.26
N LYS A 111 15.88 1.69 10.92
CA LYS A 111 16.99 1.64 9.94
C LYS A 111 17.50 3.01 9.50
N GLY A 112 17.03 4.08 10.14
CA GLY A 112 17.42 5.47 9.86
C GLY A 112 16.47 6.20 8.92
N TYR A 113 16.47 7.53 9.01
CA TYR A 113 15.49 8.39 8.35
C TYR A 113 16.02 9.07 7.07
N PRO A 114 15.16 9.33 6.08
CA PRO A 114 15.48 10.11 4.87
C PRO A 114 15.87 11.58 5.15
N ASN A 115 16.24 12.33 4.11
CA ASN A 115 16.45 13.77 4.23
C ASN A 115 15.11 14.50 4.21
N LYS A 116 15.00 15.59 4.98
CA LYS A 116 13.82 16.44 4.98
C LYS A 116 13.47 16.87 3.55
N ASN A 117 12.18 16.79 3.21
CA ASN A 117 11.59 17.02 1.89
C ASN A 117 11.84 15.92 0.83
N ASP A 118 12.45 14.78 1.19
CA ASP A 118 12.43 13.62 0.28
C ASP A 118 10.99 13.11 0.10
N TRP A 119 10.63 12.70 -1.12
CA TRP A 119 9.40 11.95 -1.35
C TRP A 119 9.63 10.48 -1.01
N ILE A 120 8.80 9.94 -0.13
CA ILE A 120 9.01 8.61 0.45
C ILE A 120 7.76 7.75 0.32
N GLU A 121 7.98 6.45 0.15
CA GLU A 121 6.99 5.41 0.34
C GLU A 121 7.24 4.76 1.70
N VAL A 122 6.22 4.76 2.55
CA VAL A 122 6.22 4.08 3.86
C VAL A 122 5.28 2.89 3.79
N ILE A 123 5.76 1.73 4.19
CA ILE A 123 4.94 0.54 4.46
C ILE A 123 5.12 0.21 5.93
N GLY A 124 4.04 0.19 6.69
CA GLY A 124 4.10 -0.03 8.13
C GLY A 124 2.77 -0.46 8.74
N LYS A 125 2.85 -1.05 9.93
CA LYS A 125 1.68 -1.49 10.67
C LYS A 125 1.11 -0.31 11.45
N LEU A 126 -0.19 -0.04 11.31
CA LEU A 126 -0.83 1.04 12.06
C LEU A 126 -0.89 0.69 13.55
N ARG A 127 -0.35 1.57 14.38
CA ARG A 127 -0.33 1.45 15.84
C ARG A 127 -0.87 2.71 16.47
N THR A 128 -1.24 2.57 17.74
CA THR A 128 -1.49 3.71 18.62
C THR A 128 -0.46 3.75 19.74
N TYR A 129 -0.22 4.94 20.28
CA TYR A 129 0.54 5.13 21.51
C TYR A 129 -0.05 6.30 22.29
N ASP A 130 0.14 6.28 23.62
CA ASP A 130 -0.33 7.35 24.49
C ASP A 130 0.83 8.25 24.90
N GLU A 131 0.69 9.57 24.71
CA GLU A 131 1.63 10.56 25.21
C GLU A 131 0.87 11.78 25.76
N GLY A 132 1.25 12.26 26.94
CA GLY A 132 0.69 13.50 27.48
C GLY A 132 -0.83 13.48 27.72
N GLY A 133 -1.42 12.30 27.89
CA GLY A 133 -2.87 12.12 28.07
C GLY A 133 -3.67 12.05 26.77
N TYR A 134 -3.00 12.01 25.61
CA TYR A 134 -3.62 11.85 24.30
C TYR A 134 -3.15 10.55 23.64
N THR A 135 -4.03 9.95 22.83
CA THR A 135 -3.70 8.80 21.99
C THR A 135 -3.37 9.28 20.57
N TYR A 136 -2.25 8.84 20.05
CA TYR A 136 -1.73 9.19 18.72
C TYR A 136 -1.71 7.96 17.81
N LEU A 137 -1.70 8.20 16.50
CA LEU A 137 -1.47 7.17 15.48
C LEU A 137 -0.06 7.25 14.93
N THR A 138 0.55 6.09 14.73
CA THR A 138 1.87 5.98 14.11
C THR A 138 1.94 4.73 13.24
N LEU A 139 2.73 4.79 12.18
CA LEU A 139 3.12 3.63 11.40
C LEU A 139 4.41 3.06 11.99
N ASP A 140 4.35 1.83 12.52
CA ASP A 140 5.53 1.03 12.81
C ASP A 140 6.10 0.54 11.48
N ALA A 141 7.09 1.26 10.94
CA ALA A 141 7.48 1.12 9.54
C ALA A 141 8.34 -0.13 9.33
N GLU A 142 7.88 -1.01 8.45
CA GLU A 142 8.65 -2.17 7.96
C GLU A 142 9.67 -1.72 6.90
N SER A 143 9.28 -0.76 6.06
CA SER A 143 10.12 -0.17 5.03
C SER A 143 9.84 1.32 4.80
N VAL A 144 10.91 2.09 4.58
CA VAL A 144 10.87 3.48 4.11
C VAL A 144 11.76 3.58 2.88
N THR A 145 11.20 3.97 1.73
CA THR A 145 11.92 4.05 0.46
C THR A 145 11.80 5.44 -0.14
N VAL A 146 12.92 6.11 -0.41
CA VAL A 146 12.94 7.37 -1.16
C VAL A 146 12.62 7.10 -2.63
N LYS A 147 11.65 7.82 -3.19
CA LYS A 147 11.26 7.71 -4.62
C LYS A 147 11.78 8.93 -5.39
N GLN A 148 12.10 8.71 -6.66
CA GLN A 148 12.55 9.78 -7.56
C GLN A 148 11.37 10.51 -8.20
N GLU A 149 10.26 9.81 -8.43
CA GLU A 149 9.03 10.38 -8.97
C GLU A 149 8.08 10.72 -7.83
N HIS A 150 7.59 11.96 -7.84
CA HIS A 150 6.63 12.46 -6.87
C HIS A 150 5.20 12.25 -7.40
N GLY A 151 4.28 11.97 -6.49
CA GLY A 151 2.86 12.20 -6.74
C GLY A 151 2.48 13.66 -6.54
N ALA A 152 1.18 13.94 -6.51
CA ALA A 152 0.65 15.24 -6.14
C ALA A 152 1.03 15.60 -4.70
N GLU A 153 1.81 16.66 -4.51
CA GLU A 153 2.19 17.17 -3.19
C GLU A 153 1.01 17.80 -2.44
N THR A 154 0.00 18.30 -3.17
CA THR A 154 -1.24 18.82 -2.62
C THR A 154 -2.40 17.90 -2.97
N VAL A 155 -3.25 17.60 -2.00
CA VAL A 155 -4.39 16.70 -2.12
C VAL A 155 -5.67 17.38 -1.64
N TYR A 156 -6.80 16.96 -2.21
CA TYR A 156 -8.12 17.52 -1.96
C TYR A 156 -9.13 16.40 -1.67
N ASN A 157 -10.25 16.76 -1.04
CA ASN A 157 -11.41 15.86 -0.85
C ASN A 157 -12.21 15.69 -2.14
#